data_AF-A0A5C6BK76-F1
#
_entry.id   AF-A0A5C6BK76-F1
#
_cell.length_a   1.000
_cell.length_b   1.000
_cell.length_c   1.000
_cell.angle_alpha   90.00
_cell.angle_beta   90.00
_cell.angle_gamma   90.00
#
_symmetry.space_group_name_H-M   'P 1'
#
loop_
_entity.id
_entity.type
_entity.pdbx_description
1 polymer ?
#
loop_
_entity_poly.entity_id
_entity_poly.type
_entity_poly.pdbx_seq_one_letter_code
_entity_poly.pdbx_strand_id
1 'polypeptide(L)'
;MKSTYRLAACGFAILAALLATTRFTTNNNSHADEPAESRIFELRTYTTNPGKLAALHARFRDHTMKLFEKHGMKNVAYWTPSDEKLADNTLIYVVSHASPEAAKASWKGFISDPQWKEAYAESIADGKLVKKVESVYMTPTDFSPMKK
;
A
#
# COMPACT_ATOMS: atom_id res chain seq x y z
N MET A 1 -71.87 8.11 51.06
CA MET A 1 -72.14 6.66 51.03
C MET A 1 -70.79 5.95 51.07
N LYS A 2 -70.51 5.24 52.17
CA LYS A 2 -69.19 4.66 52.51
C LYS A 2 -68.89 3.44 51.63
N SER A 3 -67.65 3.28 51.16
CA SER A 3 -67.08 1.96 50.88
C SER A 3 -65.56 1.99 51.08
N THR A 4 -65.05 0.86 51.53
CA THR A 4 -63.91 0.66 52.43
C THR A 4 -62.60 0.28 51.73
N TYR A 5 -61.51 0.61 52.41
CA TYR A 5 -60.10 0.25 52.23
C TYR A 5 -59.80 -1.23 51.95
N ARG A 6 -58.72 -1.49 51.19
CA ARG A 6 -57.76 -2.58 51.51
C ARG A 6 -56.31 -2.18 51.24
N LEU A 7 -55.49 -2.46 52.25
CA LEU A 7 -54.06 -2.26 52.42
C LEU A 7 -53.26 -3.38 51.72
N ALA A 8 -52.08 -3.08 51.19
CA ALA A 8 -50.95 -4.02 51.14
C ALA A 8 -49.63 -3.24 51.15
N ALA A 9 -48.75 -3.64 52.06
CA ALA A 9 -47.50 -2.98 52.42
C ALA A 9 -46.27 -3.75 51.89
N CYS A 10 -45.10 -3.12 52.04
CA CYS A 10 -43.73 -3.66 51.97
C CYS A 10 -43.20 -3.97 50.56
N GLY A 11 -41.96 -3.61 50.17
CA GLY A 11 -40.86 -2.99 50.88
C GLY A 11 -39.62 -2.90 49.97
N PHE A 12 -38.49 -2.53 50.58
CA PHE A 12 -37.11 -2.52 50.08
C PHE A 12 -36.64 -1.35 49.20
N ALA A 13 -35.96 -0.43 49.90
CA ALA A 13 -34.95 0.46 49.38
C ALA A 13 -33.73 -0.31 48.87
N ILE A 14 -33.14 0.09 47.73
CA ILE A 14 -31.70 -0.07 47.47
C ILE A 14 -31.18 1.19 46.76
N LEU A 15 -30.22 1.81 47.43
CA LEU A 15 -29.37 2.91 47.03
C LEU A 15 -28.42 2.44 45.90
N ALA A 16 -28.40 3.10 44.74
CA ALA A 16 -27.41 2.83 43.69
C ALA A 16 -26.46 4.03 43.54
N ALA A 17 -25.21 3.79 43.90
CA ALA A 17 -24.10 4.73 43.86
C ALA A 17 -23.60 5.01 42.44
N LEU A 18 -23.08 6.22 42.28
CA LEU A 18 -22.47 6.82 41.10
C LEU A 18 -21.19 6.07 40.67
N LEU A 19 -21.04 5.77 39.37
CA LEU A 19 -19.72 5.60 38.73
C LEU A 19 -19.77 6.16 37.30
N ALA A 20 -19.14 7.33 37.12
CA ALA A 20 -18.88 7.92 35.82
C ALA A 20 -17.84 7.06 35.09
N THR A 21 -18.24 6.38 34.02
CA THR A 21 -17.31 5.65 33.15
C THR A 21 -16.83 6.58 32.04
N THR A 22 -15.61 7.08 32.18
CA THR A 22 -14.86 7.74 31.10
C THR A 22 -14.66 6.72 29.97
N ARG A 23 -15.23 6.97 28.79
CA ARG A 23 -15.00 6.11 27.62
C ARG A 23 -13.59 6.34 27.10
N PHE A 24 -12.70 5.36 27.30
CA PHE A 24 -11.49 5.24 26.48
C PHE A 24 -11.93 4.81 25.07
N THR A 25 -11.98 5.74 24.13
CA THR A 25 -11.97 5.40 22.71
C THR A 25 -10.57 4.91 22.36
N THR A 26 -10.40 3.59 22.31
CA THR A 26 -9.27 2.96 21.63
C THR A 26 -9.26 3.40 20.17
N ASN A 27 -8.25 4.19 19.79
CA ASN A 27 -7.98 4.54 18.41
C ASN A 27 -7.43 3.28 17.70
N ASN A 28 -8.33 2.49 17.13
CA ASN A 28 -7.98 1.28 16.41
C ASN A 28 -7.48 1.67 15.01
N ASN A 29 -6.23 2.10 14.91
CA ASN A 29 -5.48 2.01 13.65
C ASN A 29 -5.14 0.53 13.43
N SER A 30 -6.18 -0.26 13.19
CA SER A 30 -6.04 -1.57 12.60
C SER A 30 -5.68 -1.35 11.13
N HIS A 31 -4.38 -1.37 10.83
CA HIS A 31 -3.96 -2.06 9.61
C HIS A 31 -4.38 -3.52 9.80
N ALA A 32 -5.65 -3.81 9.53
CA ALA A 32 -6.12 -5.16 9.42
C ALA A 32 -5.24 -5.80 8.34
N ASP A 33 -4.48 -6.81 8.74
CA ASP A 33 -3.95 -7.78 7.80
C ASP A 33 -5.16 -8.38 7.08
N GLU A 34 -5.48 -7.80 5.92
CA GLU A 34 -6.32 -8.41 4.90
C GLU A 34 -5.93 -9.89 4.79
N PRO A 35 -6.91 -10.80 4.73
CA PRO A 35 -6.62 -12.22 4.59
C PRO A 35 -5.61 -12.43 3.45
N ALA A 36 -4.69 -13.36 3.68
CA ALA A 36 -3.59 -13.70 2.78
C ALA A 36 -4.09 -14.28 1.45
N GLU A 37 -4.78 -13.46 0.66
CA GLU A 37 -4.90 -13.61 -0.77
C GLU A 37 -3.47 -13.65 -1.30
N SER A 38 -3.10 -14.76 -1.95
CA SER A 38 -1.73 -15.02 -2.37
C SER A 38 -1.24 -13.90 -3.31
N ARG A 39 -0.53 -12.92 -2.76
CA ARG A 39 -0.01 -11.79 -3.53
C ARG A 39 0.89 -12.29 -4.64
N ILE A 40 0.80 -11.62 -5.78
CA ILE A 40 1.76 -11.80 -6.87
C ILE A 40 2.81 -10.70 -6.79
N PHE A 41 4.03 -11.04 -7.15
CA PHE A 41 5.14 -10.10 -7.22
C PHE A 41 5.49 -9.84 -8.68
N GLU A 42 6.04 -8.67 -8.96
CA GLU A 42 6.51 -8.31 -10.28
C GLU A 42 7.92 -7.75 -10.15
N LEU A 43 8.90 -8.47 -10.71
CA LEU A 43 10.26 -7.98 -10.86
C LEU A 43 10.33 -7.16 -12.13
N ARG A 44 10.86 -5.95 -12.02
CA ARG A 44 11.07 -5.05 -13.16
C ARG A 44 12.53 -4.62 -13.21
N THR A 45 13.10 -4.74 -14.41
CA THR A 45 14.47 -4.32 -14.71
C THR A 45 14.42 -3.23 -15.75
N TYR A 46 14.86 -2.03 -15.37
CA TYR A 46 14.91 -0.87 -16.24
C TYR A 46 16.36 -0.60 -16.61
N THR A 47 16.67 -0.62 -17.90
CA THR A 47 17.96 -0.17 -18.42
C THR A 47 17.82 1.25 -18.96
N THR A 48 18.65 2.16 -18.47
CA THR A 48 18.66 3.56 -18.86
C THR A 48 19.51 3.82 -20.10
N ASN A 49 19.29 4.98 -20.71
CA ASN A 49 20.28 5.59 -21.59
C ASN A 49 21.52 6.02 -20.77
N PRO A 50 22.68 6.21 -21.43
CA PRO A 50 23.91 6.67 -20.76
C PRO A 50 23.69 7.94 -19.94
N GLY A 51 24.19 7.97 -18.70
CA GLY A 51 24.09 9.13 -17.81
C GLY A 51 22.70 9.42 -17.23
N LYS A 52 21.69 8.58 -17.50
CA LYS A 52 20.29 8.85 -17.08
C LYS A 52 19.83 8.13 -15.81
N LEU A 53 20.68 7.29 -15.19
CA LEU A 53 20.29 6.52 -14.01
C LEU A 53 19.96 7.42 -12.79
N ALA A 54 20.75 8.47 -12.54
CA ALA A 54 20.47 9.41 -11.44
C ALA A 54 19.11 10.11 -11.59
N ALA A 55 18.78 10.56 -12.80
CA ALA A 55 17.48 11.17 -13.09
C ALA A 55 16.32 10.18 -12.96
N LEU A 56 16.54 8.91 -13.34
CA LEU A 56 15.56 7.85 -13.10
C LEU A 56 15.31 7.64 -11.60
N HIS A 57 16.38 7.58 -10.79
CA HIS A 57 16.27 7.47 -9.34
C HIS A 57 15.50 8.62 -8.71
N ALA A 58 15.77 9.86 -9.15
CA ALA A 58 15.03 11.04 -8.69
C ALA A 58 13.53 10.90 -8.99
N ARG A 59 13.16 10.56 -10.24
CA ARG A 59 11.75 10.33 -10.60
C ARG A 59 11.08 9.27 -9.73
N PHE A 60 11.80 8.19 -9.39
CA PHE A 60 11.27 7.15 -8.53
C PHE A 60 11.00 7.64 -7.11
N ARG A 61 12.00 8.30 -6.52
CA ARG A 61 11.98 8.83 -5.16
C ARG A 61 10.91 9.89 -4.96
N ASP A 62 10.81 10.81 -5.92
CA ASP A 62 10.03 12.03 -5.76
C ASP A 62 8.58 11.83 -6.21
N HIS A 63 8.32 10.90 -7.13
CA HIS A 63 7.01 10.71 -7.75
C HIS A 63 6.54 9.25 -7.81
N THR A 64 7.30 8.36 -8.43
CA THR A 64 6.79 7.05 -8.87
C THR A 64 6.31 6.18 -7.71
N MET A 65 7.05 6.11 -6.60
CA MET A 65 6.69 5.22 -5.48
C MET A 65 5.34 5.58 -4.84
N LYS A 66 5.07 6.88 -4.65
CA LYS A 66 3.79 7.36 -4.11
C LYS A 66 2.63 7.11 -5.08
N LEU A 67 2.90 7.27 -6.37
CA LEU A 67 1.91 6.97 -7.41
C LEU A 67 1.64 5.47 -7.54
N PHE A 68 2.63 4.61 -7.32
CA PHE A 68 2.41 3.17 -7.23
C PHE A 68 1.43 2.83 -6.11
N GLU A 69 1.64 3.37 -4.91
CA GLU A 69 0.76 3.19 -3.76
C GLU A 69 -0.65 3.73 -4.01
N LYS A 70 -0.77 4.93 -4.61
CA LYS A 70 -2.04 5.53 -5.02
C LYS A 70 -2.87 4.59 -5.91
N HIS A 71 -2.21 3.81 -6.77
CA HIS A 71 -2.86 2.88 -7.70
C HIS A 71 -2.90 1.44 -7.17
N GLY A 72 -2.67 1.21 -5.87
CA GLY A 72 -2.86 -0.09 -5.22
C GLY A 72 -1.68 -1.07 -5.36
N MET A 73 -0.55 -0.63 -5.90
CA MET A 73 0.69 -1.42 -5.89
C MET A 73 1.40 -1.23 -4.56
N LYS A 74 2.05 -2.28 -4.05
CA LYS A 74 2.94 -2.17 -2.88
C LYS A 74 4.40 -2.16 -3.33
N ASN A 75 5.14 -1.16 -2.88
CA ASN A 75 6.58 -1.07 -3.05
C ASN A 75 7.26 -2.15 -2.19
N VAL A 76 8.07 -3.03 -2.79
CA VAL A 76 8.74 -4.13 -2.05
C VAL A 76 10.21 -3.83 -1.84
N ALA A 77 10.97 -3.62 -2.92
CA ALA A 77 12.40 -3.39 -2.85
C ALA A 77 12.98 -2.83 -4.15
N TYR A 78 14.13 -2.16 -4.05
CA TYR A 78 14.79 -1.43 -5.14
C TYR A 78 16.31 -1.58 -5.02
N TRP A 79 16.98 -1.79 -6.15
CA TRP A 79 18.42 -1.98 -6.22
C TRP A 79 19.01 -1.38 -7.49
N THR A 80 20.27 -0.96 -7.38
CA THR A 80 21.19 -0.87 -8.51
C THR A 80 22.13 -2.07 -8.43
N PRO A 81 22.41 -2.79 -9.53
CA PRO A 81 23.31 -3.93 -9.50
C PRO A 81 24.72 -3.56 -9.04
N SER A 82 25.41 -4.47 -8.37
CA SER A 82 26.82 -4.32 -8.02
C SER A 82 27.78 -4.73 -9.16
N ASP A 83 27.25 -5.35 -10.23
CA ASP A 83 28.02 -5.64 -11.44
C ASP A 83 28.33 -4.32 -12.16
N GLU A 84 29.62 -4.04 -12.37
CA GLU A 84 30.11 -2.79 -12.97
C GLU A 84 29.48 -2.47 -14.33
N LYS A 85 29.14 -3.48 -15.13
CA LYS A 85 28.54 -3.27 -16.47
C LYS A 85 27.10 -2.77 -16.41
N LEU A 86 26.43 -2.97 -15.27
CA LEU A 86 25.03 -2.66 -15.05
C LEU A 86 24.82 -1.56 -13.99
N ALA A 87 25.79 -1.37 -13.08
CA ALA A 87 25.73 -0.46 -11.95
C ALA A 87 25.36 0.97 -12.37
N ASP A 88 25.85 1.44 -13.51
CA ASP A 88 25.64 2.83 -13.94
C ASP A 88 24.39 3.04 -14.82
N ASN A 89 23.66 1.97 -15.16
CA ASN A 89 22.54 2.07 -16.09
C ASN A 89 21.31 1.23 -15.73
N THR A 90 21.29 0.54 -14.59
CA THR A 90 20.22 -0.40 -14.28
C THR A 90 19.56 -0.11 -12.93
N LEU A 91 18.23 -0.08 -12.95
CA LEU A 91 17.37 -0.12 -11.77
C LEU A 91 16.59 -1.44 -11.79
N ILE A 92 16.73 -2.23 -10.72
CA ILE A 92 15.94 -3.44 -10.49
C ILE A 92 15.02 -3.18 -9.31
N TYR A 93 13.74 -3.51 -9.44
CA TYR A 93 12.80 -3.36 -8.34
C TYR A 93 11.68 -4.38 -8.38
N VAL A 94 11.04 -4.56 -7.22
CA VAL A 94 9.88 -5.42 -7.05
C VAL A 94 8.71 -4.60 -6.54
N VAL A 95 7.54 -4.81 -7.14
CA VAL A 95 6.24 -4.42 -6.58
C VAL A 95 5.39 -5.66 -6.35
N SER A 96 4.42 -5.58 -5.46
CA SER A 96 3.42 -6.64 -5.29
C SER A 96 2.01 -6.14 -5.56
N HIS A 97 1.19 -7.03 -6.09
CA HIS A 97 -0.22 -6.81 -6.41
C HIS A 97 -1.08 -7.85 -5.70
N ALA A 98 -2.35 -7.52 -5.44
CA ALA A 98 -3.28 -8.46 -4.82
C ALA A 98 -3.58 -9.68 -5.70
N SER A 99 -3.72 -9.45 -7.02
CA SER A 99 -3.95 -10.49 -8.03
C SER A 99 -3.42 -10.04 -9.41
N PRO A 100 -3.37 -10.93 -10.42
CA PRO A 100 -3.07 -10.54 -11.81
C PRO A 100 -4.00 -9.48 -12.38
N GLU A 101 -5.29 -9.52 -12.02
CA GLU A 101 -6.30 -8.55 -12.45
C GLU A 101 -6.07 -7.20 -11.78
N ALA A 102 -5.76 -7.20 -10.47
CA ALA A 102 -5.38 -6.01 -9.75
C ALA A 102 -4.13 -5.36 -10.36
N ALA A 103 -3.12 -6.16 -10.74
CA ALA A 103 -1.91 -5.64 -11.40
C ALA A 103 -2.23 -4.90 -12.70
N LYS A 104 -3.09 -5.47 -13.55
CA LYS A 104 -3.53 -4.83 -14.80
C LYS A 104 -4.26 -3.52 -14.52
N ALA A 105 -5.14 -3.50 -13.53
CA ALA A 105 -5.89 -2.30 -13.13
C ALA A 105 -4.96 -1.21 -12.59
N SER A 106 -4.04 -1.56 -11.69
CA SER A 106 -3.05 -0.67 -11.11
C SER A 106 -2.14 -0.03 -12.15
N TRP A 107 -1.59 -0.82 -13.07
CA TRP A 107 -0.74 -0.29 -14.14
C TRP A 107 -1.50 0.61 -15.10
N LYS A 108 -2.74 0.24 -15.47
CA LYS A 108 -3.60 1.10 -16.30
C LYS A 108 -3.87 2.42 -15.59
N GLY A 109 -4.23 2.38 -14.31
CA GLY A 109 -4.45 3.56 -13.47
C GLY A 109 -3.22 4.46 -13.44
N PHE A 110 -2.08 3.89 -13.05
CA PHE A 110 -0.79 4.59 -12.96
C PHE A 110 -0.40 5.28 -14.27
N ILE A 111 -0.40 4.58 -15.39
CA ILE A 111 0.00 5.15 -16.69
C ILE A 111 -0.97 6.26 -17.14
N SER A 112 -2.24 6.16 -16.76
CA SER A 112 -3.26 7.16 -17.11
C SER A 112 -3.25 8.39 -16.20
N ASP A 113 -2.60 8.31 -15.04
CA ASP A 113 -2.60 9.36 -14.01
C ASP A 113 -1.99 10.67 -14.54
N PRO A 114 -2.70 11.81 -14.43
CA PRO A 114 -2.16 13.10 -14.84
C PRO A 114 -0.83 13.46 -14.14
N GLN A 115 -0.69 13.15 -12.85
CA GLN A 115 0.54 13.45 -12.10
C GLN A 115 1.71 12.58 -12.56
N TRP A 116 1.43 11.34 -12.99
CA TRP A 116 2.46 10.51 -13.63
C TRP A 116 2.86 11.08 -14.98
N LYS A 117 1.90 11.50 -15.82
CA LYS A 117 2.20 12.06 -17.14
C LYS A 117 3.04 13.32 -17.05
N GLU A 118 2.73 14.20 -16.10
CA GLU A 118 3.52 15.40 -15.79
C GLU A 118 4.94 15.03 -15.35
N ALA A 119 5.08 14.24 -14.28
CA ALA A 119 6.39 13.80 -13.78
C ALA A 119 7.21 13.06 -14.86
N TYR A 120 6.55 12.26 -15.70
CA TYR A 120 7.18 11.59 -16.83
C TYR A 120 7.70 12.62 -17.84
N ALA A 121 6.87 13.57 -18.29
CA ALA A 121 7.23 14.58 -19.27
C ALA A 121 8.41 15.44 -18.77
N GLU A 122 8.35 15.93 -17.53
CA GLU A 122 9.43 16.71 -16.91
C GLU A 122 10.73 15.90 -16.85
N SER A 123 10.65 14.65 -16.40
CA SER A 123 11.83 13.80 -16.24
C SER A 123 12.54 13.45 -17.55
N ILE A 124 11.85 13.56 -18.70
CA ILE A 124 12.41 13.27 -20.02
C ILE A 124 12.71 14.53 -20.83
N ALA A 125 12.60 15.72 -20.25
CA ALA A 125 12.87 16.99 -20.93
C ALA A 125 14.30 17.03 -21.51
N ASP A 126 15.26 16.44 -20.79
CA ASP A 126 16.65 16.25 -21.24
C ASP A 126 16.87 14.89 -21.94
N GLY A 127 15.83 14.37 -22.60
CA GLY A 127 15.86 13.11 -23.34
C GLY A 127 15.35 11.89 -22.55
N LYS A 128 15.03 10.83 -23.29
CA LYS A 128 14.43 9.60 -22.73
C LYS A 128 15.35 8.98 -21.67
N LEU A 129 14.81 8.70 -20.48
CA LEU A 129 15.58 8.07 -19.41
C LEU A 129 15.81 6.58 -19.63
N VAL A 130 14.75 5.84 -19.97
CA VAL A 130 14.74 4.37 -20.03
C VAL A 130 14.73 3.92 -21.49
N LYS A 131 15.63 3.01 -21.86
CA LYS A 131 15.70 2.42 -23.21
C LYS A 131 15.13 1.02 -23.29
N LYS A 132 15.13 0.27 -22.18
CA LYS A 132 14.60 -1.10 -22.10
C LYS A 132 13.91 -1.31 -20.77
N VAL A 133 12.77 -2.00 -20.82
CA VAL A 133 12.02 -2.45 -19.65
C VAL A 133 11.77 -3.93 -19.80
N GLU A 134 12.10 -4.70 -18.76
CA GLU A 134 11.76 -6.10 -18.61
C GLU A 134 10.86 -6.25 -17.38
N SER A 135 9.87 -7.14 -17.46
CA SER A 135 8.91 -7.42 -16.39
C SER A 135 8.66 -8.92 -16.30
N VAL A 136 8.70 -9.46 -15.07
CA VAL A 136 8.42 -10.86 -14.77
C VAL A 136 7.50 -10.92 -13.56
N TYR A 137 6.32 -11.51 -13.75
CA TYR A 137 5.41 -11.84 -12.64
C TYR A 137 5.85 -13.15 -11.98
N MET A 138 5.76 -13.18 -10.65
CA MET A 138 6.28 -14.26 -9.81
C MET A 138 5.29 -14.56 -8.69
N THR A 139 5.18 -15.84 -8.35
CA THR A 139 4.43 -16.32 -7.18
C THR A 139 5.45 -16.77 -6.13
N PRO A 140 5.28 -16.41 -4.84
CA PRO A 140 6.19 -16.87 -3.81
C PRO A 140 6.11 -18.40 -3.67
N THR A 141 7.27 -19.06 -3.61
CA THR A 141 7.39 -20.47 -3.21
C THR A 141 6.95 -20.66 -1.75
N ASP A 142 6.67 -21.90 -1.36
CA ASP A 142 6.24 -22.27 0.00
C ASP A 142 7.30 -21.96 1.08
N PHE A 143 8.59 -22.01 0.75
CA PHE A 143 9.68 -21.63 1.65
C PHE A 143 10.05 -20.13 1.61
N SER A 144 9.38 -19.31 0.80
CA SER A 144 9.67 -17.88 0.75
C SER A 144 9.17 -17.20 2.03
N PRO A 145 9.98 -16.37 2.71
CA PRO A 145 9.51 -15.54 3.83
C PRO A 145 8.39 -14.56 3.43
N MET A 146 8.20 -14.34 2.12
CA MET A 146 7.14 -13.50 1.57
C MET A 146 5.84 -14.28 1.30
N LYS A 147 5.84 -15.61 1.48
CA LYS A 147 4.64 -16.43 1.50
C LYS A 147 3.93 -16.16 2.83
N LYS A 148 2.95 -15.26 2.80
CA LYS A 148 2.03 -15.02 3.89
C LYS A 148 0.64 -15.47 3.46
#